data_AF-A0A966NCG2-F1
#
_entry.id   AF-A0A966NCG2-F1
#
_cell.length_a   1.000
_cell.length_b   1.000
_cell.length_c   1.000
_cell.angle_alpha   90.00
_cell.angle_beta   90.00
_cell.angle_gamma   90.00
#
_symmetry.space_group_name_H-M   'P 1'
#
loop_
_entity.id
_entity.type
_entity.pdbx_description
1 polymer ?
#
loop_
_entity_poly.entity_id
_entity_poly.type
_entity_poly.pdbx_seq_one_letter_code
_entity_poly.pdbx_strand_id
1 'polypeptide(L)'
;MADNLIQIKRSETTANPTSLANGELAWTGNGSVLFIGNNNAVVAIAGARSPGTLTANQALVANSTSGIDRIIVANAIVTTITANGSVGTAGQILTSNGTTSHWANPANSSFTIAGDSGTDVVSTGQTLTFASANGLT
;
A
#
# COMPACT_ATOMS: atom_id res chain seq x y z
N MET A 1 -6.24 16.54 -41.26
CA MET A 1 -7.42 15.79 -40.79
C MET A 1 -8.38 16.81 -40.20
N ALA A 2 -9.68 16.69 -40.44
CA ALA A 2 -10.65 17.58 -39.79
C ALA A 2 -10.77 17.19 -38.30
N ASP A 3 -10.72 18.17 -37.40
CA ASP A 3 -10.92 17.94 -35.99
C ASP A 3 -12.40 17.67 -35.71
N ASN A 4 -12.73 16.47 -35.27
CA ASN A 4 -14.08 16.14 -34.82
C ASN A 4 -14.24 16.56 -33.36
N LEU A 5 -14.99 17.63 -33.11
CA LEU A 5 -15.34 18.02 -31.74
C LEU A 5 -16.42 17.09 -31.19
N ILE A 6 -16.04 16.22 -30.25
CA ILE A 6 -16.99 15.43 -29.46
C ILE A 6 -17.34 16.22 -28.19
N GLN A 7 -18.63 16.44 -27.97
CA GLN A 7 -19.13 17.02 -26.73
C GLN A 7 -19.86 15.95 -25.91
N ILE A 8 -19.72 16.05 -24.59
CA ILE A 8 -20.48 15.25 -23.63
C ILE A 8 -21.38 16.16 -22.79
N LYS A 9 -22.39 15.58 -22.13
CA LYS A 9 -23.21 16.31 -21.17
C LYS A 9 -22.32 16.81 -20.02
N ARG A 10 -22.51 18.06 -19.59
CA ARG A 10 -21.69 18.68 -18.55
C ARG A 10 -22.50 19.66 -17.71
N SER A 11 -22.21 19.74 -16.40
CA SER A 11 -22.83 20.72 -15.49
C SER A 11 -21.84 21.10 -14.39
N GLU A 12 -21.68 22.40 -14.13
CA GLU A 12 -20.82 22.90 -13.04
C GLU A 12 -21.52 22.86 -11.68
N THR A 13 -22.86 22.87 -11.64
CA THR A 13 -23.63 23.01 -10.40
C THR A 13 -24.22 21.69 -9.89
N THR A 14 -24.47 20.74 -10.79
CA THR A 14 -25.03 19.43 -10.44
C THR A 14 -23.94 18.51 -9.93
N ALA A 15 -24.10 17.87 -8.76
CA ALA A 15 -23.11 16.89 -8.27
C ALA A 15 -23.22 15.53 -8.99
N ASN A 16 -24.45 15.08 -9.29
CA ASN A 16 -24.75 13.79 -9.94
C ASN A 16 -25.82 13.98 -11.04
N PRO A 17 -25.63 13.43 -12.26
CA PRO A 17 -26.67 13.42 -13.28
C PRO A 17 -27.91 12.65 -12.81
N THR A 18 -29.10 13.15 -13.12
CA THR A 18 -30.37 12.50 -12.74
C THR A 18 -30.75 11.37 -13.70
N SER A 19 -30.39 11.49 -14.98
CA SER A 19 -30.59 10.45 -15.98
C SER A 19 -29.56 10.57 -17.10
N LEU A 20 -29.15 9.41 -17.63
CA LEU A 20 -28.30 9.26 -18.80
C LEU A 20 -28.84 8.09 -19.64
N ALA A 21 -28.89 8.27 -20.96
CA ALA A 21 -29.16 7.16 -21.86
C ALA A 21 -28.03 6.12 -21.79
N ASN A 22 -28.31 4.86 -22.16
CA ASN A 22 -27.30 3.82 -22.15
C ASN A 22 -26.11 4.22 -23.06
N GLY A 23 -24.91 4.28 -22.49
CA GLY A 23 -23.68 4.74 -23.15
C GLY A 23 -23.45 6.25 -23.18
N GLU A 24 -24.40 7.08 -22.71
CA GLU A 24 -24.23 8.53 -22.66
C GLU A 24 -23.21 8.91 -21.57
N LEU A 25 -22.21 9.71 -21.94
CA LEU A 25 -21.21 10.25 -21.01
C LEU A 25 -21.66 11.60 -20.44
N ALA A 26 -21.39 11.81 -19.15
CA ALA A 26 -21.61 13.10 -18.51
C ALA A 26 -20.53 13.45 -17.49
N TRP A 27 -20.08 14.70 -17.47
CA TRP A 27 -19.17 15.22 -16.45
C TRP A 27 -19.86 16.19 -15.51
N THR A 28 -19.53 16.16 -14.22
CA THR A 28 -20.01 17.13 -13.24
C THR A 28 -18.87 17.88 -12.57
N GLY A 29 -18.96 19.21 -12.52
CA GLY A 29 -17.97 20.09 -11.87
C GLY A 29 -18.06 20.05 -10.35
N ASN A 30 -19.27 20.22 -9.81
CA ASN A 30 -19.53 20.14 -8.36
C ASN A 30 -19.14 18.76 -7.78
N GLY A 31 -19.32 17.68 -8.56
CA GLY A 31 -18.86 16.34 -8.16
C GLY A 31 -17.41 16.04 -8.51
N SER A 32 -16.84 16.74 -9.51
CA SER A 32 -15.57 16.39 -10.16
C SER A 32 -15.54 14.93 -10.65
N VAL A 33 -16.65 14.43 -11.21
CA VAL A 33 -16.85 13.02 -11.58
C VAL A 33 -17.27 12.88 -13.04
N LEU A 34 -16.77 11.86 -13.72
CA LEU A 34 -17.26 11.39 -15.03
C LEU A 34 -18.20 10.20 -14.82
N PHE A 35 -19.34 10.24 -15.48
CA PHE A 35 -20.39 9.23 -15.44
C PHE A 35 -20.66 8.64 -16.83
N ILE A 36 -21.21 7.43 -16.83
CA ILE A 36 -21.83 6.80 -18.01
C ILE A 36 -23.23 6.29 -17.64
N GLY A 37 -24.19 6.41 -18.56
CA GLY A 37 -25.46 5.70 -18.45
C GLY A 37 -25.29 4.21 -18.73
N ASN A 38 -25.86 3.36 -17.89
CA ASN A 38 -25.83 1.90 -18.03
C ASN A 38 -27.20 1.32 -17.71
N ASN A 39 -27.99 0.99 -18.73
CA ASN A 39 -29.30 0.32 -18.62
C ASN A 39 -30.18 0.83 -17.46
N ASN A 40 -30.49 2.14 -17.46
CA ASN A 40 -31.26 2.88 -16.43
C ASN A 40 -30.51 3.24 -15.13
N ALA A 41 -29.21 2.96 -15.04
CA ALA A 41 -28.34 3.46 -13.97
C ALA A 41 -27.40 4.56 -14.47
N VAL A 42 -27.00 5.45 -13.56
CA VAL A 42 -25.91 6.42 -13.75
C VAL A 42 -24.71 5.93 -12.96
N VAL A 43 -23.61 5.59 -13.64
CA VAL A 43 -22.44 4.96 -13.02
C VAL A 43 -21.24 5.90 -13.09
N ALA A 44 -20.65 6.22 -11.95
CA ALA A 44 -19.40 6.97 -11.88
C ALA A 44 -18.22 6.10 -12.33
N ILE A 45 -17.50 6.53 -13.37
CA ILE A 45 -16.41 5.79 -14.01
C ILE A 45 -15.03 6.45 -13.88
N ALA A 46 -14.97 7.74 -13.52
CA ALA A 46 -13.72 8.43 -13.20
C ALA A 46 -13.97 9.67 -12.32
N GLY A 47 -12.90 10.29 -11.82
CA GLY A 47 -12.96 11.52 -11.03
C GLY A 47 -13.02 11.28 -9.51
N ALA A 48 -13.39 12.30 -8.76
CA ALA A 48 -13.41 12.27 -7.30
C ALA A 48 -14.43 11.24 -6.77
N ARG A 49 -14.07 10.53 -5.70
CA ARG A 49 -14.97 9.63 -4.99
C ARG A 49 -14.92 10.05 -3.52
N SER A 50 -15.96 10.74 -3.04
CA SER A 50 -15.98 11.29 -1.68
C SER A 50 -17.32 11.01 -0.98
N PRO A 51 -17.32 10.23 0.13
CA PRO A 51 -16.26 9.31 0.56
C PRO A 51 -16.20 8.11 -0.40
N GLY A 52 -15.04 7.85 -0.97
CA GLY A 52 -14.85 6.79 -1.95
C GLY A 52 -14.26 5.54 -1.33
N THR A 53 -15.09 4.56 -0.98
CA THR A 53 -14.61 3.19 -0.84
C THR A 53 -14.37 2.64 -2.23
N LEU A 54 -13.18 2.13 -2.52
CA LEU A 54 -12.97 1.32 -3.71
C LEU A 54 -13.79 0.04 -3.55
N THR A 55 -14.86 -0.09 -4.31
CA THR A 55 -15.61 -1.34 -4.45
C THR A 55 -14.90 -2.27 -5.42
N ALA A 56 -15.37 -3.51 -5.53
CA ALA A 56 -14.87 -4.44 -6.54
C ALA A 56 -14.82 -3.80 -7.94
N ASN A 57 -13.79 -4.13 -8.73
CA ASN A 57 -13.52 -3.62 -10.08
C ASN A 57 -13.15 -2.13 -10.19
N GLN A 58 -12.84 -1.47 -9.08
CA GLN A 58 -12.23 -0.14 -9.11
C GLN A 58 -10.71 -0.25 -9.04
N ALA A 59 -10.02 0.55 -9.85
CA ALA A 59 -8.56 0.53 -9.94
C ALA A 59 -7.94 1.61 -9.02
N LEU A 60 -6.80 1.27 -8.43
CA LEU A 60 -5.81 2.26 -8.02
C LEU A 60 -4.95 2.57 -9.25
N VAL A 61 -4.90 3.83 -9.67
CA VAL A 61 -4.11 4.26 -10.83
C VAL A 61 -2.74 4.71 -10.34
N ALA A 62 -1.68 4.14 -10.92
CA ALA A 62 -0.30 4.52 -10.62
C ALA A 62 0.13 5.78 -11.40
N ASN A 63 1.17 6.45 -10.91
CA ASN A 63 1.79 7.59 -11.57
C ASN A 63 2.73 7.13 -12.72
N SER A 64 3.46 8.08 -13.32
CA SER A 64 4.38 7.82 -14.45
C SER A 64 5.57 6.92 -14.10
N THR A 65 5.84 6.66 -12.82
CA THR A 65 6.88 5.72 -12.37
C THR A 65 6.28 4.38 -11.93
N SER A 66 5.03 4.10 -12.31
CA SER A 66 4.26 2.92 -11.90
C SER A 66 4.06 2.81 -10.37
N GLY A 67 4.24 3.91 -9.64
CA GLY A 67 4.08 3.97 -8.19
C GLY A 67 2.73 4.54 -7.75
N ILE A 68 2.34 4.23 -6.52
CA ILE A 68 1.29 4.93 -5.77
C ILE A 68 1.99 5.63 -4.60
N ASP A 69 1.77 6.93 -4.41
CA ASP A 69 2.48 7.71 -3.39
C ASP A 69 2.15 7.26 -1.95
N ARG A 70 0.87 6.93 -1.67
CA ARG A 70 0.43 6.46 -0.35
C ARG A 70 -0.86 5.64 -0.42
N ILE A 71 -0.91 4.58 0.40
CA ILE A 71 -2.13 3.82 0.69
C ILE A 71 -2.38 3.92 2.20
N ILE A 72 -3.51 4.51 2.60
CA ILE A 72 -3.92 4.61 4.02
C ILE A 72 -5.15 3.73 4.19
N VAL A 73 -5.05 2.71 5.05
CA VAL A 73 -6.14 1.77 5.34
C VAL A 73 -6.17 1.47 6.84
N ALA A 74 -7.34 1.14 7.37
CA ALA A 74 -7.46 0.74 8.77
C ALA A 74 -6.83 -0.64 9.02
N ASN A 75 -7.02 -1.59 8.09
CA ASN A 75 -6.44 -2.92 8.13
C ASN A 75 -6.06 -3.33 6.69
N ALA A 76 -4.91 -3.99 6.52
CA ALA A 76 -4.46 -4.55 5.26
C ALA A 76 -4.07 -6.02 5.45
N ILE A 77 -4.50 -6.88 4.52
CA ILE A 77 -4.00 -8.25 4.38
C ILE A 77 -3.05 -8.24 3.19
N VAL A 78 -1.75 -8.34 3.46
CA VAL A 78 -0.70 -8.36 2.44
C VAL A 78 -0.07 -9.75 2.44
N THR A 79 -0.24 -10.51 1.36
CA THR A 79 0.28 -11.88 1.25
C THR A 79 1.80 -11.92 1.13
N THR A 80 2.37 -11.04 0.31
CA THR A 80 3.82 -10.91 0.13
C THR A 80 4.22 -9.46 -0.11
N ILE A 81 5.46 -9.12 0.24
CA ILE A 81 6.09 -7.84 -0.09
C ILE A 81 7.37 -8.15 -0.87
N THR A 82 7.48 -7.61 -2.09
CA THR A 82 8.71 -7.72 -2.87
C THR A 82 9.61 -6.53 -2.53
N ALA A 83 10.83 -6.84 -2.10
CA ALA A 83 11.89 -5.87 -1.91
C ALA A 83 13.19 -6.50 -2.46
N ASN A 84 14.18 -5.70 -2.84
CA ASN A 84 15.47 -6.19 -3.38
C ASN A 84 15.37 -7.36 -4.39
N GLY A 85 14.31 -7.37 -5.22
CA GLY A 85 14.06 -8.38 -6.25
C GLY A 85 13.46 -9.71 -5.78
N SER A 86 13.06 -9.85 -4.51
CA SER A 86 12.50 -11.10 -3.95
C SER A 86 11.46 -10.83 -2.84
N VAL A 87 10.72 -11.87 -2.44
CA VAL A 87 9.83 -11.85 -1.26
C VAL A 87 10.57 -12.18 0.04
N GLY A 88 11.89 -12.30 0.00
CA GLY A 88 12.74 -12.69 1.12
C GLY A 88 12.82 -14.21 1.29
N THR A 89 13.66 -14.64 2.23
CA THR A 89 13.81 -16.04 2.65
C THR A 89 13.44 -16.21 4.13
N ALA A 90 13.23 -17.46 4.55
CA ALA A 90 12.92 -17.77 5.94
C ALA A 90 13.93 -17.14 6.91
N GLY A 91 13.43 -16.51 7.98
CA GLY A 91 14.23 -15.85 9.01
C GLY A 91 14.64 -14.41 8.70
N GLN A 92 14.42 -13.91 7.48
CA GLN A 92 14.67 -12.50 7.16
C GLN A 92 13.58 -11.57 7.69
N ILE A 93 13.96 -10.33 7.93
CA ILE A 93 13.07 -9.23 8.32
C ILE A 93 13.10 -8.13 7.25
N LEU A 94 11.98 -7.43 7.08
CA LEU A 94 11.93 -6.26 6.21
C LEU A 94 12.50 -5.07 6.97
N THR A 95 13.58 -4.50 6.46
CA THR A 95 14.25 -3.36 7.08
C THR A 95 14.33 -2.20 6.10
N SER A 96 14.77 -1.03 6.56
CA SER A 96 15.03 0.14 5.73
C SER A 96 16.50 0.53 5.81
N ASN A 97 17.10 0.86 4.67
CA ASN A 97 18.45 1.44 4.59
C ASN A 97 18.42 2.98 4.44
N GLY A 98 17.26 3.61 4.62
CA GLY A 98 17.06 5.05 4.41
C GLY A 98 16.73 5.47 2.98
N THR A 99 16.79 4.56 2.00
CA THR A 99 16.40 4.81 0.61
C THR A 99 15.28 3.89 0.16
N THR A 100 15.39 2.59 0.47
CA THR A 100 14.40 1.57 0.13
C THR A 100 14.23 0.59 1.27
N SER A 101 13.04 -0.02 1.32
CA SER A 101 12.84 -1.23 2.09
C SER A 101 13.60 -2.39 1.43
N HIS A 102 14.19 -3.27 2.22
CA HIS A 102 14.91 -4.45 1.74
C HIS A 102 14.84 -5.59 2.76
N TRP A 103 14.83 -6.83 2.26
CA TRP A 103 14.95 -8.02 3.09
C TRP A 103 16.38 -8.21 3.55
N ALA A 104 16.58 -8.42 4.85
CA ALA A 104 17.88 -8.65 5.46
C ALA A 104 17.80 -9.70 6.58
N ASN A 105 18.93 -10.33 6.89
CA ASN A 105 19.04 -11.13 8.11
C ASN A 105 18.93 -10.18 9.32
N PRO A 106 18.22 -10.59 10.39
CA PRO A 106 18.21 -9.82 11.63
C PRO A 106 19.64 -9.65 12.13
N ALA A 107 19.97 -8.45 12.62
CA ALA A 107 21.30 -8.18 13.16
C ALA A 107 21.61 -9.13 14.32
N ASN A 108 22.84 -9.64 14.36
CA ASN A 108 23.31 -10.40 15.50
C ASN A 108 23.39 -9.46 16.71
N SER A 109 22.64 -9.76 17.76
CA SER A 109 22.85 -9.14 19.06
C SER A 109 23.96 -9.89 19.78
N SER A 110 25.07 -9.21 20.05
CA SER A 110 26.10 -9.72 20.96
C SER A 110 25.87 -9.17 22.35
N PHE A 111 25.95 -10.03 23.36
CA PHE A 111 26.02 -9.64 24.76
C PHE A 111 27.44 -9.91 25.26
N THR A 112 28.19 -8.86 25.59
CA THR A 112 29.56 -8.96 26.11
C THR A 112 29.57 -8.55 27.57
N ILE A 113 30.10 -9.43 28.42
CA ILE A 113 30.41 -9.12 29.82
C ILE A 113 31.90 -8.77 29.84
N ALA A 114 32.21 -7.48 29.99
CA ALA A 114 33.59 -7.02 30.10
C ALA A 114 34.03 -7.21 31.55
N GLY A 115 34.71 -8.34 31.82
CA GLY A 115 35.30 -8.62 33.12
C GLY A 115 36.17 -7.49 33.61
N ASP A 116 35.79 -6.87 34.73
CA ASP A 116 36.69 -6.06 35.52
C ASP A 116 37.45 -6.91 36.55
N SER A 117 38.31 -6.31 37.37
CA SER A 117 38.95 -7.01 38.48
C SER A 117 37.92 -7.24 39.59
N GLY A 118 37.02 -8.20 39.37
CA GLY A 118 35.84 -8.45 40.19
C GLY A 118 35.07 -9.70 39.72
N THR A 119 33.88 -9.90 40.29
CA THR A 119 32.94 -10.96 39.89
C THR A 119 31.76 -10.33 39.16
N ASP A 120 31.61 -10.61 37.86
CA ASP A 120 30.39 -10.27 37.14
C ASP A 120 29.30 -11.31 37.38
N VAL A 121 28.08 -10.85 37.63
CA VAL A 121 26.93 -11.73 37.85
C VAL A 121 25.83 -11.39 36.85
N VAL A 122 25.46 -12.35 36.02
CA VAL A 122 24.26 -12.29 35.18
C VAL A 122 23.16 -13.10 35.85
N SER A 123 22.12 -12.42 36.33
CA SER A 123 20.94 -13.06 36.92
C SER A 123 19.75 -12.93 35.97
N THR A 124 19.31 -14.07 35.43
CA THR A 124 18.16 -14.16 34.51
C THR A 124 16.84 -14.45 35.23
N GLY A 125 16.86 -14.67 36.55
CA GLY A 125 15.69 -15.08 37.35
C GLY A 125 15.12 -16.48 37.02
N GLN A 126 15.64 -17.11 35.96
CA GLN A 126 15.31 -18.43 35.44
C GLN A 126 16.55 -19.07 34.79
N THR A 127 16.44 -20.30 34.29
CA THR A 127 17.52 -21.03 33.61
C THR A 127 17.99 -20.29 32.34
N LEU A 128 19.30 -20.04 32.24
CA LEU A 128 19.97 -19.62 31.01
C LEU A 128 20.37 -20.87 30.19
N THR A 129 19.78 -21.04 29.01
CA THR A 129 20.03 -22.19 28.13
C THR A 129 20.83 -21.74 26.90
N PHE A 130 21.96 -22.39 26.66
CA PHE A 130 22.76 -22.19 25.45
C PHE A 130 22.53 -23.33 24.47
N ALA A 131 21.79 -23.06 23.39
CA ALA A 131 21.44 -24.06 22.38
C ALA A 131 22.48 -24.08 21.24
N SER A 132 23.72 -24.45 21.53
CA SER A 132 24.71 -24.76 20.49
C SER A 132 25.17 -26.20 20.62
N ALA A 133 25.28 -26.92 19.49
CA ALA A 133 25.76 -28.31 19.48
C ALA A 133 27.27 -28.42 19.78
N ASN A 134 28.00 -27.30 19.72
CA ASN A 134 29.45 -27.25 19.80
C ASN A 134 29.99 -26.50 21.04
N GLY A 135 29.13 -26.21 22.04
CA GLY A 135 29.54 -25.60 23.32
C GLY A 135 29.67 -24.06 23.32
N LEU A 136 29.94 -23.50 24.51
CA LEU A 136 30.41 -22.12 24.70
C LEU A 136 31.91 -22.08 24.44
N THR A 137 32.35 -21.21 23.54
CA THR A 137 33.77 -20.86 23.38
C THR A 137 34.11 -19.64 24.20
#